data_AF-A0A449B6Y4-F1
#
_entry.id   AF-A0A449B6Y4-F1
#
_cell.length_a   1.000
_cell.length_b   1.000
_cell.length_c   1.000
_cell.angle_alpha   90.00
_cell.angle_beta   90.00
_cell.angle_gamma   90.00
#
_symmetry.space_group_name_H-M   'P 1'
#
loop_
_entity.id
_entity.type
_entity.pdbx_description
1 polymer ?
#
loop_
_entity_poly.entity_id
_entity_poly.type
_entity_poly.pdbx_seq_one_letter_code
_entity_poly.pdbx_strand_id
1 'polypeptide(L)' 'MKAKKTKKQKIWITLFIVLTILFLVAIAVCCAYIGDFLVYRNTEMDGKLLTYAQRMHGVFGFW' A
#
# COMPACT_ATOMS: atom_id res chain seq x y z
N MET A 1 -18.51 -35.28 -11.37
CA MET A 1 -19.14 -34.22 -12.20
C MET A 1 -18.22 -33.00 -12.24
N LYS A 2 -17.67 -32.63 -13.40
CA LYS A 2 -16.89 -31.38 -13.52
C LYS A 2 -17.87 -30.20 -13.56
N ALA A 3 -17.94 -29.43 -12.47
CA ALA A 3 -18.76 -28.22 -12.43
C ALA A 3 -18.32 -27.27 -13.55
N LYS A 4 -19.21 -27.03 -14.52
CA LYS A 4 -18.95 -26.16 -15.66
C LYS A 4 -18.95 -24.72 -15.13
N LYS A 5 -17.78 -24.20 -14.73
CA LYS A 5 -17.64 -22.82 -14.23
C LYS A 5 -18.26 -21.87 -15.24
N THR A 6 -19.32 -21.17 -14.83
CA THR A 6 -20.03 -20.24 -15.71
C THR A 6 -19.10 -19.08 -16.05
N LYS A 7 -19.22 -18.46 -17.25
CA LYS A 7 -18.35 -17.35 -17.67
C LYS A 7 -18.27 -16.23 -16.61
N LYS A 8 -19.38 -16.00 -15.88
CA LYS A 8 -19.46 -15.04 -14.77
C LYS A 8 -18.52 -15.39 -13.61
N GLN A 9 -18.41 -16.66 -13.20
CA GLN A 9 -17.49 -17.07 -12.12
C GLN A 9 -16.02 -16.82 -12.44
N LYS A 10 -15.61 -16.94 -13.72
CA LYS A 10 -14.23 -16.65 -14.11
C LYS A 10 -13.88 -15.17 -13.92
N ILE A 11 -14.78 -14.26 -14.28
CA ILE A 11 -14.59 -12.81 -14.17
C ILE A 11 -14.44 -12.40 -12.70
N TRP A 12 -15.28 -12.93 -11.81
CA TRP A 12 -15.20 -12.65 -10.38
C TRP A 12 -13.89 -13.15 -9.75
N ILE A 13 -13.41 -14.33 -10.14
CA ILE A 13 -12.12 -14.86 -9.67
C ILE A 13 -10.99 -13.94 -10.12
N THR A 14 -10.97 -13.51 -11.39
CA THR A 14 -9.95 -12.59 -11.89
C THR A 14 -9.98 -11.26 -11.14
N LEU A 15 -11.16 -10.68 -10.92
CA LEU A 15 -11.31 -9.42 -10.19
C LEU A 15 -10.83 -9.54 -8.74
N PHE A 16 -11.13 -10.66 -8.07
CA PHE A 16 -10.65 -10.93 -6.72
C PHE A 16 -9.13 -11.06 -6.64
N ILE A 17 -8.51 -11.72 -7.62
CA ILE A 17 -7.05 -11.83 -7.70
C ILE A 17 -6.42 -10.45 -7.87
N VAL A 18 -6.92 -9.64 -8.80
CA VAL A 18 -6.42 -8.28 -9.03
C VAL A 18 -6.55 -7.43 -7.77
N LEU A 19 -7.71 -7.47 -7.11
CA LEU A 19 -7.93 -6.74 -5.86
C LEU A 19 -6.98 -7.19 -4.75
N THR A 20 -6.73 -8.49 -4.63
CA THR A 20 -5.81 -9.05 -3.64
C THR A 20 -4.37 -8.60 -3.90
N ILE A 21 -3.94 -8.55 -5.15
CA ILE A 21 -2.62 -8.03 -5.53
C ILE A 21 -2.50 -6.55 -5.16
N LEU A 22 -3.49 -5.72 -5.51
CA LEU A 22 -3.51 -4.30 -5.14
C LEU A 22 -3.48 -4.11 -3.62
N PHE A 23 -4.21 -4.94 -2.88
CA PHE A 23 -4.23 -4.92 -1.43
C PHE A 23 -2.86 -5.29 -0.83
N LEU A 24 -2.20 -6.32 -1.35
CA LEU A 24 -0.84 -6.71 -0.94
C LEU A 24 0.17 -5.59 -1.21
N VAL A 25 0.09 -4.93 -2.36
CA VAL A 25 0.95 -3.79 -2.69
C VAL A 25 0.71 -2.64 -1.72
N ALA A 26 -0.56 -2.32 -1.41
CA ALA A 26 -0.89 -1.27 -0.45
C ALA A 26 -0.31 -1.58 0.95
N ILE A 27 -0.41 -2.82 1.42
CA ILE A 27 0.21 -3.25 2.68
C ILE A 27 1.73 -3.08 2.63
N ALA A 28 2.38 -3.49 1.54
CA ALA A 28 3.84 -3.36 1.40
C ALA A 28 4.28 -1.89 1.48
N VAL A 29 3.55 -0.98 0.82
CA VAL A 29 3.80 0.46 0.89
C VAL A 29 3.59 0.99 2.31
N CYS A 30 2.53 0.57 3.02
CA CYS A 30 2.30 0.94 4.42
C CYS A 30 3.44 0.45 5.34
N CYS A 31 3.91 -0.78 5.19
CA CYS A 31 5.05 -1.30 5.96
C CYS A 31 6.32 -0.51 5.68
N ALA A 32 6.60 -0.20 4.41
CA ALA A 32 7.74 0.60 4.03
C ALA A 32 7.65 2.02 4.62
N TYR A 33 6.47 2.64 4.57
CA TYR A 33 6.18 3.94 5.20
C TYR A 33 6.45 3.92 6.70
N ILE A 34 5.95 2.92 7.42
CA ILE A 34 6.17 2.80 8.88
C ILE A 34 7.65 2.58 9.16
N GLY A 35 8.34 1.74 8.37
CA GLY A 35 9.77 1.49 8.53
C GLY A 35 10.60 2.77 8.37
N ASP A 36 10.37 3.52 7.29
CA ASP A 36 11.04 4.80 7.03
C ASP A 36 10.73 5.83 8.12
N PHE A 37 9.46 5.91 8.55
CA PHE A 37 9.07 6.78 9.66
C PHE A 37 9.79 6.42 10.96
N LEU A 38 9.84 5.14 11.35
CA LEU A 38 10.48 4.71 12.61
C LEU A 38 11.99 4.97 12.62
N VAL A 39 12.67 4.81 11.48
CA VAL A 39 14.11 5.08 11.35
C VAL A 39 14.39 6.58 11.48
N TYR A 40 13.59 7.42 10.84
CA TYR A 40 13.87 8.85 10.71
C TYR A 40 13.02 9.77 11.62
N ARG A 41 12.16 9.23 12.50
CA ARG A 41 11.23 10.01 13.35
C ARG A 41 11.90 11.04 14.25
N ASN A 42 13.13 10.75 14.70
CA ASN A 42 13.88 11.59 15.65
C ASN A 42 15.07 12.26 14.97
N THR A 43 15.06 12.34 13.63
CA THR A 43 16.14 12.93 12.86
C THR A 43 15.58 14.00 11.94
N GLU A 44 16.37 15.06 11.73
CA GLU A 44 16.10 16.11 10.75
C GLU A 44 16.45 15.68 9.31
N MET A 45 16.87 14.43 9.12
CA MET A 45 17.24 13.89 7.82
C MET A 45 16.00 13.46 7.03
N ASP A 46 16.02 13.70 5.72
CA ASP A 46 15.01 13.14 4.83
C ASP A 46 15.08 11.61 4.80
N GLY A 47 13.90 10.99 4.81
CA GLY A 47 13.76 9.55 4.65
C GLY A 47 13.72 9.17 3.18
N LYS A 48 13.68 7.87 2.89
CA LYS A 48 13.58 7.38 1.50
C LYS A 48 12.19 7.58 0.91
N LEU A 49 11.17 7.67 1.76
CA LEU A 49 9.77 7.79 1.34
C LEU A 49 9.18 9.15 1.71
N LEU A 50 9.60 9.71 2.84
CA LEU A 50 9.09 11.00 3.32
C LEU A 50 10.24 11.93 3.66
N THR A 51 10.14 13.16 3.18
CA THR A 51 10.99 14.26 3.67
C THR A 51 10.70 14.55 5.14
N TYR A 52 11.65 15.17 5.83
CA TYR A 52 11.48 15.61 7.22
C TYR A 52 10.21 16.47 7.38
N ALA A 53 10.00 17.43 6.46
CA ALA A 53 8.82 18.29 6.46
C ALA A 53 7.51 17.49 6.34
N GLN A 54 7.47 16.48 5.46
CA GLN A 54 6.27 15.63 5.29
C GLN A 54 5.99 14.72 6.50
N ARG A 55 7.01 14.35 7.27
CA ARG A 55 6.80 13.61 8.53
C ARG A 55 6.28 14.49 9.65
N MET A 56 6.76 15.74 9.73
CA MET A 56 6.37 16.68 10.77
C MET A 56 5.00 17.32 10.52
N HIS A 57 4.67 17.58 9.26
CA HIS A 57 3.47 18.33 8.87
C HIS A 57 2.43 17.47 8.11
N GLY A 58 2.72 16.19 7.91
CA GLY A 58 1.86 15.26 7.18
C GLY A 58 2.11 15.24 5.67
N VAL A 59 1.78 14.11 5.05
CA VAL A 59 2.10 13.82 3.63
C VAL A 59 1.34 14.73 2.66
N PHE A 60 0.15 15.16 3.05
CA PHE A 60 -0.74 15.98 2.21
C PHE A 60 -0.60 17.48 2.44
N GLY A 61 0.31 17.92 3.32
CA GLY A 61 0.65 19.34 3.48
C GLY A 61 -0.56 20.25 3.73
N PHE A 62 -1.59 19.76 4.42
CA PHE A 62 -2.71 20.60 4.84
C PHE A 62 -2.20 21.58 5.89
N TRP A 63 -2.00 22.83 5.46
CA TRP A 63 -1.68 23.99 6.29
C TRP A 63 -2.96 24.77 6.59
#